data_AF-Q97VB0-F1
#
_entry.id   AF-Q97VB0-F1
#
_cell.length_a   1.000
_cell.length_b   1.000
_cell.length_c   1.000
_cell.angle_alpha   90.00
_cell.angle_beta   90.00
_cell.angle_gamma   90.00
#
_symmetry.space_group_name_H-M   'P 1'
#
loop_
_entity.id
_entity.type
_entity.pdbx_description
1 polymer ?
#
loop_
_entity_poly.entity_id
_entity_poly.type
_entity_poly.pdbx_seq_one_letter_code
_entity_poly.pdbx_strand_id
1 'polypeptide(L)'
;MMYFARATNLDLTKREVLELYNKVRGPIETSYKNIKTFLPFTSSTKFVFRELIFVLAMVFYSLYTVFKDVMRREEFRLLSSSVF
;
A
#
# COMPACT_ATOMS: atom_id res chain seq x y z
N MET A 1 -12.64 -4.32 24.84
CA MET A 1 -11.16 -4.26 24.79
C MET A 1 -10.67 -5.51 24.08
N MET A 2 -10.23 -5.42 22.83
CA MET A 2 -9.77 -6.59 22.07
C MET A 2 -8.32 -6.88 22.46
N TYR A 3 -8.08 -7.99 23.18
CA TYR A 3 -6.75 -8.45 23.53
C TYR A 3 -6.08 -9.07 22.30
N PHE A 4 -5.16 -8.33 21.66
CA PHE A 4 -4.23 -8.92 20.69
C PHE A 4 -3.01 -9.45 21.45
N ALA A 5 -2.93 -10.77 21.65
CA ALA A 5 -1.68 -11.41 22.04
C ALA A 5 -0.70 -11.29 20.86
N ARG A 6 0.46 -10.66 21.08
CA ARG A 6 1.52 -10.56 20.08
C ARG A 6 2.78 -11.15 20.68
N ALA A 7 3.17 -12.31 20.19
CA ALA A 7 4.47 -12.89 20.51
C ALA A 7 5.55 -12.08 19.81
N THR A 8 6.58 -11.71 20.54
CA THR A 8 7.76 -11.04 19.99
C THR A 8 8.99 -11.52 20.73
N ASN A 9 10.10 -11.63 20.01
CA ASN A 9 11.43 -11.90 20.55
C ASN A 9 12.17 -10.61 20.95
N LEU A 10 11.51 -9.45 20.86
CA LEU A 10 12.07 -8.16 21.23
C LEU A 10 12.01 -8.00 22.75
N ASP A 11 13.12 -7.60 23.34
CA ASP A 11 13.20 -7.21 24.75
C ASP A 11 12.71 -5.75 24.91
N LEU A 12 11.41 -5.56 24.69
CA LEU A 12 10.73 -4.26 24.76
C LEU A 12 9.48 -4.38 25.64
N THR A 13 9.07 -3.28 26.26
CA THR A 13 7.82 -3.27 27.01
C THR A 13 6.61 -3.44 26.06
N LYS A 14 5.51 -3.99 26.58
CA LYS A 14 4.26 -4.18 25.81
C LYS A 14 3.81 -2.92 25.05
N ARG A 15 4.01 -1.74 25.66
CA ARG A 15 3.64 -0.45 25.06
C ARG A 15 4.54 -0.11 23.88
N GLU A 16 5.86 -0.26 24.03
CA GLU A 16 6.83 0.00 22.96
C GLU A 16 6.64 -0.96 21.78
N VAL A 17 6.35 -2.23 22.04
CA VAL A 17 6.01 -3.20 20.99
C VAL A 17 4.77 -2.78 20.22
N LEU A 18 3.75 -2.27 20.93
CA LEU A 18 2.51 -1.79 20.30
C LEU A 18 2.77 -0.54 19.46
N GLU A 19 3.52 0.42 19.98
CA GLU A 19 3.89 1.65 19.28
C GLU A 19 4.73 1.35 18.04
N LEU A 20 5.75 0.49 18.15
CA LEU A 20 6.57 0.04 17.03
C LEU A 20 5.74 -0.66 15.96
N TYR A 21 4.91 -1.62 16.36
CA TYR A 21 4.06 -2.35 15.43
C TYR A 21 3.11 -1.42 14.70
N ASN A 22 2.43 -0.50 15.41
CA ASN A 22 1.50 0.45 14.79
C ASN A 22 2.23 1.43 13.86
N LYS A 23 3.44 1.88 14.25
CA LYS A 23 4.30 2.76 13.45
C LYS A 23 4.72 2.11 12.14
N VAL A 24 4.92 0.80 12.10
CA VAL A 24 5.29 0.07 10.87
C VAL A 24 4.05 -0.35 10.08
N ARG A 25 3.05 -0.93 10.74
CA ARG A 25 1.85 -1.46 10.09
C ARG A 25 1.00 -0.38 9.43
N GLY A 26 0.79 0.75 10.10
CA GLY A 26 -0.07 1.82 9.61
C GLY A 26 0.35 2.34 8.23
N PRO A 27 1.63 2.72 8.04
CA PRO A 27 2.16 3.11 6.74
C PRO A 27 2.05 2.00 5.68
N ILE A 28 2.32 0.74 6.03
CA ILE A 28 2.22 -0.39 5.08
C ILE A 28 0.78 -0.57 4.61
N GLU A 29 -0.18 -0.64 5.54
CA GLU A 29 -1.61 -0.79 5.20
C GLU A 29 -2.13 0.39 4.39
N THR A 30 -1.71 1.61 4.73
CA THR A 30 -2.07 2.82 4.00
C THR A 30 -1.50 2.79 2.58
N SER A 31 -0.24 2.42 2.42
CA SER A 31 0.42 2.29 1.12
C SER A 31 -0.27 1.23 0.27
N TYR A 32 -0.57 0.06 0.86
CA TYR A 32 -1.30 -1.00 0.17
C TYR A 32 -2.69 -0.55 -0.29
N LYS A 33 -3.46 0.15 0.57
CA LYS A 33 -4.75 0.75 0.18
C LYS A 33 -4.59 1.72 -0.99
N ASN A 34 -3.57 2.57 -0.96
CA ASN A 34 -3.29 3.52 -2.04
C ASN A 34 -2.94 2.81 -3.35
N ILE A 35 -2.04 1.83 -3.33
CA ILE A 35 -1.69 1.00 -4.50
C ILE A 35 -2.95 0.34 -5.07
N LYS A 36 -3.84 -0.17 -4.21
CA LYS A 36 -5.12 -0.76 -4.61
C LYS A 36 -6.04 0.20 -5.37
N THR A 37 -5.92 1.52 -5.16
CA THR A 37 -6.69 2.50 -5.94
C THR A 37 -6.19 2.67 -7.37
N PHE A 38 -4.96 2.25 -7.67
CA PHE A 38 -4.36 2.27 -9.01
C PHE A 38 -4.49 0.92 -9.74
N LEU A 39 -4.94 -0.12 -9.04
CA LEU A 39 -5.12 -1.44 -9.62
C LEU A 39 -6.38 -1.46 -10.51
N PRO A 40 -6.26 -1.67 -11.83
CA PRO A 40 -7.43 -1.88 -12.67
C PRO A 40 -8.15 -3.17 -12.24
N PHE A 41 -9.48 -3.19 -12.36
CA PHE A 41 -10.24 -4.41 -12.08
C PHE A 41 -9.96 -5.41 -13.19
N THR A 42 -9.24 -6.49 -12.87
CA THR A 42 -8.91 -7.54 -13.84
C THR A 42 -9.74 -8.79 -13.58
N SER A 43 -10.39 -9.32 -14.62
CA SER A 43 -11.11 -10.61 -14.57
C SER A 43 -10.18 -11.82 -14.72
N SER A 44 -8.91 -11.61 -15.06
CA SER A 44 -7.95 -12.70 -15.30
C SER A 44 -7.59 -13.44 -14.01
N THR A 45 -7.60 -14.76 -14.08
CA THR A 45 -7.20 -15.66 -12.98
C THR A 45 -5.74 -16.10 -13.06
N LYS A 46 -5.04 -15.79 -14.17
CA LYS A 46 -3.64 -16.17 -14.36
C LYS A 46 -2.74 -15.41 -13.38
N PHE A 47 -1.94 -16.16 -12.60
CA PHE A 47 -1.05 -15.59 -11.60
C PHE A 47 -0.08 -14.55 -12.18
N VAL A 48 0.61 -14.90 -13.27
CA VAL A 48 1.58 -14.01 -13.96
C VAL A 48 0.96 -12.68 -14.35
N PHE A 49 -0.30 -12.69 -14.80
CA PHE A 49 -1.01 -11.46 -15.17
C PHE A 49 -1.34 -10.61 -13.95
N ARG A 50 -1.79 -11.22 -12.85
CA ARG A 50 -2.05 -10.50 -11.59
C ARG A 50 -0.79 -9.90 -11.00
N GLU A 51 0.32 -10.62 -11.07
CA GLU A 51 1.62 -10.14 -10.63
C GLU A 51 2.11 -8.96 -11.48
N LEU A 52 2.01 -9.05 -12.81
CA LEU A 52 2.34 -7.94 -13.70
C LEU A 52 1.53 -6.68 -13.36
N ILE A 53 0.21 -6.81 -13.21
CA ILE A 53 -0.68 -5.70 -12.86
C ILE A 53 -0.35 -5.12 -11.47
N PHE A 54 0.02 -5.97 -10.51
CA PHE A 54 0.47 -5.54 -9.20
C PHE A 54 1.78 -4.75 -9.24
N VAL A 55 2.80 -5.24 -9.96
CA VAL A 55 4.07 -4.55 -10.15
C VAL A 55 3.84 -3.20 -10.81
N LEU A 56 3.01 -3.14 -11.84
CA LEU A 56 2.70 -1.91 -12.55
C LEU A 56 2.00 -0.89 -11.63
N ALA A 57 1.06 -1.32 -10.79
CA ALA A 57 0.44 -0.47 -9.78
C ALA A 57 1.44 0.06 -8.74
N MET A 58 2.45 -0.73 -8.34
CA MET A 58 3.52 -0.26 -7.47
C MET A 58 4.39 0.81 -8.13
N VAL A 59 4.71 0.66 -9.41
CA VAL A 59 5.45 1.69 -10.18
C VAL A 59 4.65 2.98 -10.23
N PHE A 60 3.35 2.92 -10.56
CA PHE A 60 2.48 4.09 -10.55
C PHE A 60 2.39 4.77 -9.18
N TYR A 61 2.27 3.99 -8.10
CA TYR A 61 2.26 4.54 -6.75
C TYR A 61 3.59 5.21 -6.37
N SER A 62 4.71 4.64 -6.81
CA SER A 62 6.05 5.21 -6.58
C SER A 62 6.20 6.54 -7.33
N LEU A 63 5.75 6.59 -8.60
CA LEU A 63 5.69 7.82 -9.38
C LEU A 63 4.80 8.86 -8.69
N TYR A 64 3.58 8.49 -8.27
CA TYR A 64 2.71 9.38 -7.51
C TYR A 64 3.40 9.92 -6.25
N THR A 65 4.14 9.08 -5.53
CA THR A 65 4.84 9.49 -4.30
C THR A 65 5.93 10.52 -4.57
N VAL A 66 6.61 10.44 -5.72
CA VAL A 66 7.58 11.45 -6.18
C VAL A 66 6.89 12.74 -6.61
N PHE A 67 5.74 12.65 -7.28
CA PHE A 67 5.00 13.81 -7.82
C PHE A 67 3.93 14.38 -6.87
N LYS A 68 3.76 13.83 -5.66
CA LYS A 68 2.68 14.20 -4.73
C LYS A 68 2.69 15.68 -4.33
N ASP A 69 3.86 16.33 -4.37
CA ASP A 69 4.05 17.74 -4.06
C ASP A 69 3.70 18.66 -5.25
N VAL A 70 3.58 18.09 -6.46
CA VAL A 70 3.30 18.81 -7.71
C VAL A 70 1.87 18.56 -8.22
N MET A 71 1.33 17.35 -8.02
CA MET A 71 0.01 16.96 -8.51
C MET A 71 -0.88 16.34 -7.44
N ARG A 72 -2.17 16.67 -7.49
CA ARG A 72 -3.17 16.04 -6.61
C ARG A 72 -3.40 14.59 -7.06
N ARG A 73 -3.76 13.74 -6.10
CA ARG A 73 -4.05 12.31 -6.36
C ARG A 73 -5.09 12.08 -7.45
N GLU A 74 -6.11 12.92 -7.51
CA GLU A 74 -7.20 12.80 -8.50
C GLU A 74 -6.70 13.07 -9.92
N GLU A 75 -5.87 14.10 -10.09
CA GLU A 75 -5.24 14.43 -11.37
C GLU A 75 -4.32 13.29 -11.83
N PHE A 76 -3.49 12.77 -10.92
CA PHE A 76 -2.63 11.62 -11.22
C PHE A 76 -3.44 10.36 -11.55
N ARG A 77 -4.56 10.14 -10.86
CA ARG A 77 -5.47 9.01 -11.17
C ARG A 77 -6.07 9.15 -12.56
N LEU A 78 -6.57 10.32 -12.93
CA LEU A 78 -7.13 10.57 -14.27
C LEU A 78 -6.07 10.32 -15.35
N LEU A 79 -4.85 10.80 -15.12
CA LEU A 79 -3.73 10.62 -16.03
C LEU A 79 -3.26 9.16 -16.12
N SER A 80 -3.35 8.39 -15.04
CA SER A 80 -3.08 6.95 -15.06
C SER A 80 -4.20 6.15 -15.71
N SER A 81 -5.46 6.61 -15.61
CA SER A 81 -6.61 5.94 -16.21
C SER A 81 -6.70 6.09 -17.72
N SER A 82 -6.00 7.06 -18.33
CA SER A 82 -5.88 7.14 -19.79
C SER A 82 -4.85 6.16 -20.37
N VAL A 83 -4.03 5.53 -19.51
CA VAL A 83 -2.98 4.58 -19.92
C VAL A 83 -3.51 3.12 -19.94
N PHE A 84 -4.64 2.85 -19.28
CA PHE A 84 -5.27 1.54 -19.18
C PHE A 84 -6.64 1.51 -19.87
#